data_AF-A0A2A6F667-F1
#
_entry.id   AF-A0A2A6F667-F1
#
_cell.length_a   1.000
_cell.length_b   1.000
_cell.length_c   1.000
_cell.angle_alpha   90.00
_cell.angle_beta   90.00
_cell.angle_gamma   90.00
#
_symmetry.space_group_name_H-M   'P 1'
#
loop_
_entity.id
_entity.type
_entity.pdbx_description
1 polymer ?
#
loop_
_entity_poly.entity_id
_entity_poly.type
_entity_poly.pdbx_seq_one_letter_code
_entity_poly.pdbx_strand_id
1 'polypeptide(L)'
;GWFFHYLVGIAYGIILVVVAGSAWLSAPTFLPAFILGMVTVGAGWFLLAPGMGAGWAASKRPNPMQIRALNLVSHTVFALGLYGTALLIR
;
A
#
# COMPACT_ATOMS: atom_id res chain seq x y z
N GLY A 1 13.57 1.55 -9.67
CA GLY A 1 14.52 1.98 -8.61
C GLY A 1 13.79 2.77 -7.54
N TRP A 2 14.52 3.23 -6.51
CA TRP A 2 13.96 3.94 -5.33
C TRP A 2 13.12 5.17 -5.69
N PHE A 3 13.53 5.98 -6.66
CA PHE A 3 12.79 7.17 -7.09
C PHE A 3 11.34 6.87 -7.50
N PHE A 4 11.14 5.89 -8.37
CA PHE A 4 9.79 5.48 -8.79
C PHE A 4 8.96 4.93 -7.63
N HIS A 5 9.61 4.26 -6.67
CA HIS A 5 8.93 3.75 -5.48
C HIS A 5 8.35 4.89 -4.63
N TYR A 6 9.12 5.96 -4.40
CA TYR A 6 8.64 7.15 -3.69
C TYR A 6 7.54 7.89 -4.47
N LEU A 7 7.67 8.01 -5.80
CA LEU A 7 6.63 8.66 -6.62
C LEU A 7 5.29 7.93 -6.52
N VAL A 8 5.29 6.60 -6.58
CA VAL A 8 4.07 5.80 -6.42
C VAL A 8 3.48 5.97 -5.01
N GLY A 9 4.33 6.03 -3.97
CA GLY A 9 3.89 6.32 -2.61
C GLY A 9 3.21 7.68 -2.47
N ILE A 10 3.79 8.73 -3.06
CA ILE A 10 3.19 10.07 -3.12
C ILE A 10 1.85 10.04 -3.85
N ALA A 11 1.79 9.37 -5.01
CA ALA A 11 0.56 9.23 -5.77
C ALA A 11 -0.55 8.55 -4.97
N TYR A 12 -0.25 7.51 -4.18
CA TYR A 12 -1.23 6.90 -3.29
C TYR A 12 -1.68 7.82 -2.16
N GLY A 13 -0.80 8.64 -1.59
CA GLY A 13 -1.20 9.67 -0.63
C GLY A 13 -2.20 10.66 -1.23
N ILE A 14 -1.97 11.10 -2.48
CA ILE A 14 -2.90 11.97 -3.21
C ILE A 14 -4.23 11.25 -3.47
N ILE A 15 -4.18 10.01 -3.96
CA ILE A 15 -5.38 9.19 -4.21
C ILE A 15 -6.21 9.02 -2.93
N LEU A 16 -5.56 8.77 -1.78
CA LEU A 16 -6.24 8.67 -0.50
C LEU A 16 -7.07 9.92 -0.21
N VAL A 17 -6.47 11.10 -0.32
CA VAL A 17 -7.14 12.38 -0.03
C VAL A 17 -8.24 12.68 -1.04
N VAL A 18 -8.02 12.36 -2.32
CA VAL A 18 -9.06 12.52 -3.36
C VAL A 18 -10.28 11.63 -3.09
N VAL A 19 -10.05 10.38 -2.66
CA VAL A 19 -11.12 9.40 -2.43
C VAL A 19 -11.81 9.62 -1.07
N ALA A 20 -11.05 9.87 -0.01
CA ALA A 20 -11.59 10.08 1.34
C ALA A 20 -12.13 11.51 1.56
N GLY A 21 -11.80 12.44 0.66
CA GLY A 21 -12.10 13.86 0.77
C GLY A 21 -11.04 14.62 1.56
N SER A 22 -10.86 15.91 1.24
CA SER A 22 -9.86 16.77 1.90
C SER A 22 -10.10 16.93 3.41
N ALA A 23 -11.36 16.82 3.87
CA ALA A 23 -11.70 16.83 5.29
C ALA A 23 -11.04 15.68 6.09
N TRP A 24 -10.64 14.59 5.42
CA TRP A 24 -9.88 13.51 6.06
C TRP A 24 -8.53 13.99 6.58
N LEU A 25 -7.89 14.99 5.95
CA LEU A 25 -6.63 15.54 6.47
C LEU A 25 -6.82 16.25 7.81
N SER A 26 -7.95 16.92 8.03
CA SER A 26 -8.26 17.62 9.29
C SER A 26 -8.73 16.66 10.39
N ALA A 27 -9.39 15.56 10.03
CA ALA A 27 -9.86 14.55 10.97
C ALA A 27 -9.50 13.13 10.47
N PRO A 28 -8.19 12.78 10.45
CA PRO A 28 -7.77 11.53 9.86
C PRO A 28 -8.25 10.35 10.69
N THR A 29 -8.74 9.32 9.98
CA THR A 29 -9.06 8.00 10.54
C THR A 29 -8.20 6.95 9.86
N PHE A 30 -7.89 5.87 10.57
CA PHE A 30 -6.99 4.83 10.06
C PHE A 30 -7.59 4.01 8.91
N LEU A 31 -8.92 3.79 8.93
CA LEU A 31 -9.57 2.83 8.05
C LEU A 31 -9.40 3.13 6.54
N PRO A 32 -9.59 4.36 6.03
CA PRO A 32 -9.35 4.67 4.62
C PRO A 32 -7.91 4.41 4.17
N ALA A 33 -6.91 4.79 4.99
CA ALA A 33 -5.50 4.54 4.71
C ALA A 33 -5.19 3.04 4.68
N PHE A 34 -5.77 2.27 5.60
CA PHE A 34 -5.61 0.82 5.66
C PHE A 34 -6.23 0.11 4.44
N ILE A 35 -7.46 0.49 4.05
CA ILE A 35 -8.11 -0.05 2.85
C ILE A 35 -7.24 0.20 1.62
N LEU A 36 -6.75 1.43 1.43
CA LEU A 36 -5.88 1.75 0.30
C LEU A 36 -4.61 0.89 0.31
N GLY A 37 -3.94 0.78 1.47
CA GLY A 37 -2.78 -0.09 1.65
C GLY A 37 -3.07 -1.54 1.23
N MET A 38 -4.18 -2.12 1.68
CA MET A 38 -4.56 -3.49 1.32
C MET A 38 -4.92 -3.66 -0.16
N VAL A 39 -5.58 -2.68 -0.78
CA VAL A 39 -5.87 -2.70 -2.23
C VAL A 39 -4.57 -2.76 -3.04
N THR A 40 -3.55 -2.01 -2.64
CA THR A 40 -2.26 -1.99 -3.34
C THR A 40 -1.47 -3.31 -3.24
N VAL A 41 -1.75 -4.17 -2.25
CA VAL A 41 -1.24 -5.55 -2.20
C VAL A 41 -1.71 -6.35 -3.42
N GLY A 42 -2.94 -6.11 -3.88
CA GLY A 42 -3.52 -6.75 -5.06
C GLY A 42 -2.67 -6.52 -6.32
N ALA A 43 -2.15 -5.29 -6.50
CA ALA A 43 -1.23 -5.00 -7.61
C ALA A 43 0.06 -5.83 -7.52
N GLY A 44 0.61 -5.98 -6.31
CA GLY A 44 1.78 -6.84 -6.07
C GLY A 44 1.50 -8.31 -6.38
N TRP A 45 0.39 -8.85 -5.89
CA TRP A 45 0.06 -10.27 -5.99
C TRP A 45 -0.43 -10.70 -7.37
N PHE A 46 -1.15 -9.84 -8.09
CA PHE A 46 -1.90 -10.24 -9.28
C PHE A 46 -1.43 -9.55 -10.57
N LEU A 47 -0.61 -8.51 -10.49
CA LEU A 47 0.01 -7.89 -11.67
C LEU A 47 1.53 -8.10 -11.67
N LEU A 48 2.20 -7.65 -10.61
CA LEU A 48 3.66 -7.66 -10.55
C LEU A 48 4.22 -9.08 -10.40
N ALA A 49 3.74 -9.86 -9.43
CA ALA A 49 4.25 -11.20 -9.18
C ALA A 49 4.09 -12.14 -10.39
N PRO A 50 2.95 -12.19 -11.11
CA PRO A 50 2.84 -12.92 -12.36
C PRO A 50 3.76 -12.38 -13.46
N GLY A 51 3.82 -11.06 -13.66
CA GLY A 51 4.67 -10.43 -14.69
C GLY A 51 6.17 -10.68 -14.49
N MET A 52 6.59 -10.91 -13.23
CA MET A 52 7.97 -11.28 -12.87
C MET A 52 8.20 -12.80 -12.79
N GLY A 53 7.25 -13.62 -13.24
CA GLY A 53 7.36 -15.09 -13.23
C GLY A 53 7.22 -15.74 -11.84
N ALA A 54 6.87 -14.98 -10.80
CA ALA A 54 6.64 -15.50 -9.45
C ALA A 54 5.27 -16.18 -9.28
N GLY A 55 4.39 -16.10 -10.28
CA GLY A 55 3.03 -16.65 -10.24
C GLY A 55 2.04 -15.77 -9.46
N TRP A 56 0.77 -16.18 -9.48
CA TRP A 56 -0.31 -15.51 -8.75
C TRP A 56 -0.05 -15.54 -7.25
N ALA A 57 -0.04 -14.37 -6.62
CA ALA A 57 0.32 -14.19 -5.21
C ALA A 57 1.60 -14.96 -4.85
N ALA A 58 2.64 -14.85 -5.68
CA ALA A 58 3.94 -15.49 -5.49
C ALA A 58 3.92 -17.04 -5.42
N SER A 59 2.92 -17.71 -5.99
CA SER A 59 2.72 -19.16 -5.88
C SER A 59 3.86 -20.03 -6.40
N LYS A 60 4.72 -19.52 -7.28
CA LYS A 60 5.88 -20.25 -7.83
C LYS A 60 7.17 -20.04 -7.02
N ARG A 61 7.12 -19.29 -5.92
CA ARG A 61 8.27 -19.08 -5.02
C ARG A 61 8.35 -20.22 -3.99
N PRO A 62 9.54 -20.55 -3.47
CA PRO A 62 9.71 -21.62 -2.47
C PRO A 62 9.08 -21.29 -1.10
N ASN A 63 8.80 -20.01 -0.81
CA ASN A 63 8.28 -19.51 0.46
C ASN A 63 7.06 -18.57 0.28
N PRO A 64 5.97 -19.03 -0.39
CA PRO A 64 4.89 -18.15 -0.84
C PRO A 64 4.12 -17.50 0.32
N MET A 65 3.89 -18.23 1.41
CA MET A 65 3.15 -17.71 2.58
C MET A 65 3.94 -16.63 3.32
N GLN A 66 5.27 -16.78 3.42
CA GLN A 66 6.13 -15.75 4.00
C GLN A 66 6.10 -14.48 3.16
N ILE A 67 6.18 -14.59 1.83
CA ILE A 67 6.12 -13.43 0.92
C ILE A 67 4.78 -12.71 1.05
N ARG A 68 3.66 -13.44 1.09
CA ARG A 68 2.32 -12.88 1.28
C ARG A 68 2.20 -12.15 2.62
N ALA A 69 2.64 -12.78 3.70
CA ALA A 69 2.62 -12.17 5.03
C ALA A 69 3.46 -10.89 5.06
N LEU A 70 4.68 -10.93 4.51
CA LEU A 70 5.54 -9.75 4.44
C LEU A 70 4.93 -8.64 3.58
N ASN A 71 4.26 -8.96 2.47
CA ASN A 71 3.54 -7.96 1.68
C ASN A 71 2.43 -7.30 2.50
N LEU A 72 1.62 -8.06 3.24
CA LEU A 72 0.58 -7.50 4.10
C LEU A 72 1.20 -6.62 5.20
N VAL A 73 2.25 -7.08 5.87
CA VAL A 73 2.96 -6.31 6.91
C VAL A 73 3.50 -5.00 6.34
N SER A 74 4.21 -5.03 5.22
CA SER A 74 4.76 -3.83 4.60
C SER A 74 3.68 -2.82 4.20
N HIS A 75 2.52 -3.28 3.72
CA HIS A 75 1.43 -2.38 3.35
C HIS A 75 0.63 -1.87 4.54
N THR A 76 0.59 -2.60 5.64
CA THR A 76 0.11 -2.08 6.94
C THR A 76 1.04 -0.99 7.44
N VAL A 77 2.36 -1.17 7.37
CA VAL A 77 3.35 -0.13 7.73
C VAL A 77 3.20 1.09 6.84
N PHE A 78 2.97 0.91 5.53
CA PHE A 78 2.68 2.01 4.62
C PHE A 78 1.41 2.79 5.01
N ALA A 79 0.32 2.09 5.33
CA ALA A 79 -0.93 2.70 5.79
C ALA A 79 -0.74 3.48 7.12
N LEU A 80 0.04 2.93 8.05
CA LEU A 80 0.43 3.62 9.29
C LEU A 80 1.25 4.88 8.98
N GLY A 81 2.13 4.83 7.99
CA GLY A 81 2.87 6.00 7.50
C GLY A 81 1.94 7.09 6.98
N LEU A 82 0.99 6.76 6.09
CA LEU A 82 0.01 7.70 5.57
C LEU A 82 -0.83 8.34 6.68
N TYR A 83 -1.37 7.51 7.58
CA TYR A 83 -2.18 7.98 8.70
C TYR A 83 -1.36 8.82 9.70
N GLY A 84 -0.15 8.36 10.03
CA GLY A 84 0.77 9.08 10.92
C GLY A 84 1.18 10.44 10.35
N THR A 85 1.49 10.51 9.06
CA THR A 85 1.77 11.79 8.40
C THR A 85 0.55 12.72 8.45
N ALA A 86 -0.67 12.21 8.17
CA ALA A 86 -1.88 13.02 8.29
C ALA A 86 -2.07 13.57 9.70
N LEU A 87 -1.83 12.77 10.74
CA LEU A 87 -1.87 13.23 12.13
C LEU A 87 -0.83 14.32 12.46
N LEU A 88 0.33 14.30 11.79
CA LEU A 88 1.40 15.27 12.00
C LEU A 88 1.16 16.60 11.26
N ILE A 89 0.38 16.60 10.18
CA ILE A 89 0.17 17.79 9.34
C ILE A 89 -1.23 18.41 9.44
N ARG A 90 -2.13 17.81 10.25
CA ARG A 90 -3.51 18.27 10.43
C ARG A 90 -3.62 19.63 11.11
#